data_AF-A0A2D5BUM9-F1
#
_entry.id   AF-A0A2D5BUM9-F1
#
_cell.length_a   1.000
_cell.length_b   1.000
_cell.length_c   1.000
_cell.angle_alpha   90.00
_cell.angle_beta   90.00
_cell.angle_gamma   90.00
#
_symmetry.space_group_name_H-M   'P 1'
#
loop_
_entity.id
_entity.type
_entity.pdbx_description
1 polymer ?
#
loop_
_entity_poly.entity_id
_entity_poly.type
_entity_poly.pdbx_seq_one_letter_code
_entity_poly.pdbx_strand_id
1 'polypeptide(L)'
;MPAQDPLEIILEVGEECRRALRDAGDATSLQAVRQDVLGRKGRLAALTDLIKQAPKERKGEVGQAVNGLKKELTDLLEERTSALGAGVASGGSASVDVTLPGTSPDVGALHPLTKIERHLVRVLASLGFEVTEGPEIEDEFHNFEALNIPGHHPARDESENFYLRGLPHLLRSQTSTVQIRTMEANPPPIRVCAPGRVFRPDTVDATHHYMFHQVEGLAVDRGITMADLKTTLLIFFKALFGDDVGLRLRPSFFPFTEPSAEVDVHFGKKGWVEIGGCGMVDPNVFRSVGIDPDEWTGFAFGLGIERLAMRQFAVPDIRYFTENDVRFLKQLD
;
A
#
# COMPACT_ATOMS: atom_id res chain seq x y z
N MET A 1 19.36 87.11 30.46
CA MET A 1 20.03 86.28 29.43
C MET A 1 19.25 86.45 28.14
N PRO A 2 19.89 86.78 27.00
CA PRO A 2 19.16 86.78 25.73
C PRO A 2 18.59 85.38 25.55
N ALA A 3 17.28 85.27 25.29
CA ALA A 3 16.66 83.99 24.96
C ALA A 3 17.37 83.43 23.72
N GLN A 4 17.90 82.21 23.80
CA GLN A 4 18.49 81.51 22.66
C GLN A 4 17.55 81.57 21.46
N ASP A 5 18.10 81.73 20.26
CA ASP A 5 17.29 81.77 19.05
C ASP A 5 16.52 80.43 18.91
N PRO A 6 15.19 80.44 18.72
CA PRO A 6 14.42 79.23 18.51
C PRO A 6 14.96 78.32 17.40
N LEU A 7 15.63 78.88 16.39
CA LEU A 7 16.27 78.10 15.33
C LEU A 7 17.54 77.37 15.80
N GLU A 8 18.34 77.97 16.67
CA GLU A 8 19.52 77.31 17.25
C GLU A 8 19.09 76.11 18.10
N ILE A 9 18.03 76.27 18.90
CA ILE A 9 17.47 75.19 19.71
C ILE A 9 16.97 74.03 18.83
N ILE A 10 16.32 74.33 17.70
CA ILE A 10 15.86 73.30 16.75
C ILE A 10 17.04 72.55 16.13
N LEU A 11 18.13 73.25 15.81
CA LEU A 11 19.33 72.63 15.23
C LEU A 11 20.05 71.73 16.24
N GLU A 12 20.25 72.20 17.48
CA GLU A 12 20.89 71.42 18.55
C GLU A 12 20.10 70.14 18.87
N VAL A 13 18.79 70.28 19.12
CA VAL A 13 17.92 69.14 19.41
C VAL A 13 17.85 68.19 18.22
N GLY A 14 17.87 68.72 16.99
CA GLY A 14 17.90 67.92 15.77
C GLY A 14 19.14 67.04 15.67
N GLU A 15 20.32 67.58 15.93
CA GLU A 15 21.58 66.82 15.94
C GLU A 15 21.59 65.72 17.02
N GLU A 16 21.09 66.01 18.21
CA GLU A 16 20.99 64.99 19.27
C GLU A 16 20.06 63.84 18.87
N CYS A 17 18.91 64.15 18.25
CA CYS A 17 17.97 63.14 17.78
C CYS A 17 18.58 62.29 16.65
N ARG A 18 19.30 62.91 15.70
CA ARG A 18 20.02 62.20 14.63
C ARG A 18 21.06 61.24 15.20
N ARG A 19 21.82 61.68 16.21
CA ARG A 19 22.82 60.84 16.88
C ARG A 19 22.17 59.66 17.59
N ALA A 20 21.12 59.89 18.37
CA ALA A 20 20.40 58.83 19.07
C ALA A 20 19.82 57.77 18.10
N LEU A 21 19.27 58.21 16.96
CA LEU A 21 18.79 57.29 15.91
C LEU A 21 19.94 56.51 15.25
N ARG A 22 21.13 57.10 15.14
CA ARG A 22 22.30 56.40 14.58
C ARG A 22 22.90 55.38 15.55
N ASP A 23 22.86 55.66 16.85
CA ASP A 23 23.46 54.82 17.88
C ASP A 23 22.55 53.68 18.35
N ALA A 24 21.26 53.69 17.96
CA ALA A 24 20.31 52.62 18.23
C ALA A 24 20.67 51.35 17.44
N GLY A 25 21.28 50.38 18.13
CA GLY A 25 21.79 49.14 17.54
C GLY A 25 20.81 47.96 17.52
N ASP A 26 19.66 48.06 18.17
CA ASP A 26 18.66 47.00 18.25
C ASP A 26 17.21 47.54 18.29
N ALA A 27 16.23 46.66 18.15
CA ALA A 27 14.81 47.04 18.12
C ALA A 27 14.33 47.72 19.42
N THR A 28 14.93 47.35 20.56
CA THR A 28 14.56 47.87 21.89
C THR A 28 15.05 49.31 22.07
N SER A 29 16.31 49.56 21.73
CA SER A 29 16.95 50.88 21.73
C SER A 29 16.30 51.80 20.69
N LEU A 30 15.98 51.31 19.50
CA LEU A 30 15.28 52.10 18.48
C LEU A 30 13.87 52.51 18.94
N GLN A 31 13.14 51.63 19.63
CA GLN A 31 11.82 51.95 20.18
C GLN A 31 11.89 52.97 21.33
N ALA A 32 12.93 52.91 22.16
CA ALA A 32 13.18 53.91 23.20
C ALA A 32 13.44 55.30 22.59
N VAL A 33 14.28 55.36 21.54
CA VAL A 33 14.56 56.59 20.79
C VAL A 33 13.29 57.10 20.09
N ARG A 34 12.47 56.22 19.51
CA ARG A 34 11.17 56.58 18.92
C ARG A 34 10.26 57.29 19.92
N GLN A 35 10.19 56.77 21.15
CA GLN A 35 9.36 57.33 22.20
C GLN A 35 9.88 58.68 22.70
N ASP A 36 11.21 58.83 22.83
CA ASP A 36 11.85 60.08 23.23
C ASP A 36 11.70 61.19 22.17
N VAL A 37 11.82 60.84 20.88
CA VAL A 37 11.80 61.80 19.77
C VAL A 37 10.36 62.16 19.34
N LEU A 38 9.52 61.14 19.05
CA LEU A 38 8.18 61.32 18.48
C LEU A 38 7.04 61.22 19.51
N GLY A 39 7.35 60.94 20.77
CA GLY A 39 6.33 60.78 21.81
C GLY A 39 5.53 62.05 22.09
N ARG A 40 4.35 61.88 22.71
CA ARG A 40 3.48 63.01 23.09
C ARG A 40 4.13 64.02 24.05
N LYS A 41 5.14 63.58 24.81
CA LYS A 41 6.01 64.41 25.67
C LYS A 41 7.46 64.44 25.18
N GLY A 42 7.68 64.07 23.92
CA GLY A 42 9.00 63.92 23.34
C GLY A 42 9.60 65.25 22.89
N ARG A 43 10.84 65.19 22.41
CA ARG A 43 11.63 66.35 21.99
C ARG A 43 10.93 67.16 20.88
N LEU A 44 10.30 66.50 19.91
CA LEU A 44 9.53 67.21 18.86
C LEU A 44 8.29 67.93 19.40
N ALA A 45 7.63 67.39 20.43
CA ALA A 45 6.48 68.05 21.05
C ALA A 45 6.93 69.35 21.74
N ALA A 46 8.08 69.32 22.43
CA ALA A 46 8.68 70.50 23.04
C ALA A 46 9.09 71.56 22.00
N LEU A 47 9.66 71.16 20.86
CA LEU A 47 10.00 72.07 19.76
C LEU A 47 8.75 72.71 19.13
N THR A 48 7.61 72.01 19.11
CA THR A 48 6.34 72.54 18.59
C THR A 48 5.80 73.67 19.48
N ASP A 49 6.07 73.63 20.78
CA ASP A 49 5.68 74.71 21.70
C ASP A 49 6.49 75.99 21.50
N LEU A 50 7.71 75.92 20.95
CA LEU A 50 8.51 77.10 20.56
C LEU A 50 7.83 77.94 19.48
N ILE A 51 7.01 77.32 18.61
CA ILE A 51 6.22 78.03 17.59
C ILE A 51 5.20 78.98 18.25
N LYS A 52 4.63 78.59 19.40
CA LYS A 52 3.67 79.43 20.13
C LYS A 52 4.36 80.65 20.76
N GLN A 53 5.61 80.49 21.17
CA GLN A 53 6.43 81.48 21.86
C GLN A 53 7.18 82.42 20.90
N ALA A 54 7.32 82.07 19.62
CA ALA A 54 8.03 82.88 18.64
C ALA A 54 7.29 84.21 18.31
N PRO A 55 8.03 85.32 18.03
CA PRO A 55 7.46 86.57 17.53
C PRO A 55 6.65 86.38 16.24
N LYS A 56 5.61 87.20 16.03
CA LYS A 56 4.63 87.03 14.94
C LYS A 56 5.29 87.00 13.54
N GLU A 57 6.40 87.70 13.39
CA GLU A 57 7.20 87.84 12.17
C GLU A 57 8.07 86.60 11.88
N ARG A 58 8.44 85.82 12.92
CA ARG A 58 9.32 84.63 12.82
C ARG A 58 8.59 83.29 12.99
N LYS A 59 7.29 83.30 13.30
CA LYS A 59 6.46 82.09 13.46
C LYS A 59 6.47 81.18 12.22
N GLY A 60 6.48 81.77 11.02
CA GLY A 60 6.53 81.01 9.76
C GLY A 60 7.84 80.23 9.60
N GLU A 61 8.96 80.89 9.88
CA GLU A 61 10.33 80.33 9.78
C GLU A 61 10.55 79.19 10.79
N VAL A 62 10.18 79.41 12.06
CA VAL A 62 10.28 78.41 13.12
C VAL A 62 9.36 77.22 12.85
N GLY A 63 8.13 77.46 12.37
CA GLY A 63 7.20 76.39 12.00
C GLY A 63 7.70 75.53 10.84
N GLN A 64 8.34 76.15 9.83
CA GLN A 64 8.93 75.42 8.71
C GLN A 64 10.11 74.55 9.17
N ALA A 65 10.97 75.06 10.05
CA ALA A 65 12.10 74.32 10.60
C ALA A 65 11.67 73.09 11.42
N VAL A 66 10.66 73.24 12.30
CA VAL A 66 10.12 72.11 13.10
C VAL A 66 9.48 71.05 12.20
N ASN A 67 8.71 71.44 11.19
CA ASN A 67 8.09 70.48 10.27
C ASN A 67 9.13 69.76 9.40
N GLY A 68 10.19 70.46 8.97
CA GLY A 68 11.32 69.88 8.24
C GLY A 68 12.04 68.83 9.09
N LEU A 69 12.40 69.17 10.32
CA LEU A 69 13.06 68.25 11.25
C LEU A 69 12.17 67.04 11.59
N LYS A 70 10.87 67.25 11.78
CA LYS A 70 9.92 66.16 12.03
C LYS A 70 9.89 65.15 10.89
N LYS A 71 9.86 65.64 9.64
CA LYS A 71 9.89 64.77 8.46
C LYS A 71 11.18 63.98 8.41
N GLU A 72 12.31 64.67 8.52
CA GLU A 72 13.65 64.06 8.49
C GLU A 72 13.83 62.97 9.55
N LEU A 73 13.45 63.23 10.80
CA LEU A 73 13.57 62.25 11.88
C LEU A 73 12.61 61.06 11.71
N THR A 74 11.46 61.27 11.06
CA THR A 74 10.54 60.18 10.73
C THR A 74 11.14 59.28 9.64
N ASP A 75 11.72 59.89 8.59
CA ASP A 75 12.36 59.18 7.48
C ASP A 75 13.58 58.35 7.99
N LEU A 76 14.42 58.95 8.85
CA LEU A 76 15.56 58.26 9.48
C LEU A 76 15.15 57.09 10.38
N LEU A 77 14.01 57.23 11.07
CA LEU A 77 13.49 56.18 11.94
C LEU A 77 12.96 55.00 11.12
N GLU A 78 12.29 55.29 10.00
CA GLU A 78 11.84 54.27 9.06
C GLU A 78 13.04 53.54 8.44
N GLU A 79 14.04 54.26 7.96
CA GLU A 79 15.29 53.70 7.42
C GLU A 79 15.98 52.77 8.43
N ARG A 80 16.12 53.20 9.69
CA ARG A 80 16.71 52.39 10.77
C ARG A 80 15.86 51.18 11.13
N THR A 81 14.53 51.32 11.12
CA THR A 81 13.61 50.20 11.37
C THR A 81 13.77 49.13 10.30
N SER A 82 13.85 49.52 9.03
CA SER A 82 14.08 48.59 7.91
C SER A 82 15.45 47.92 7.99
N ALA A 83 16.51 48.66 8.33
CA ALA A 83 17.85 48.12 8.46
C ALA A 83 17.97 47.08 9.58
N LEU A 84 17.33 47.31 10.74
CA LEU A 84 17.31 46.36 11.85
C LEU A 84 16.36 45.18 11.61
N GLY A 85 15.25 45.39 10.91
CA GLY A 85 14.29 44.33 10.55
C GLY A 85 14.86 43.31 9.57
N ALA A 86 15.72 43.73 8.63
CA ALA A 86 16.39 42.85 7.67
C ALA A 86 17.38 41.87 8.35
N GLY A 87 17.95 42.22 9.50
CA GLY A 87 18.90 41.37 10.24
C GLY A 87 18.27 40.28 11.10
N VAL A 88 16.98 40.38 11.44
CA VAL A 88 16.28 39.40 12.29
C VAL A 88 15.69 38.25 11.46
N ALA A 89 15.32 38.50 10.20
CA ALA A 89 14.80 37.47 9.30
C ALA A 89 15.88 36.48 8.80
N SER A 90 17.16 36.81 8.96
CA SER A 90 18.30 35.93 8.60
C SER A 90 18.85 35.14 9.79
N GLY A 91 18.12 35.07 10.91
CA GLY A 91 18.41 34.11 11.96
C GLY A 91 18.28 32.70 11.37
N GLY A 92 19.41 32.16 10.93
CA GLY A 92 19.49 30.97 10.10
C GLY A 92 18.54 29.90 10.62
N SER A 93 17.60 29.47 9.76
CA SER A 93 16.91 28.21 9.99
C SER A 93 17.99 27.19 10.32
N ALA A 94 17.91 26.56 11.48
CA ALA A 94 18.83 25.48 11.83
C ALA A 94 18.94 24.58 10.60
N SER A 95 20.14 24.48 10.03
CA SER A 95 20.38 23.69 8.83
C SER A 95 20.09 22.24 9.20
N VAL A 96 18.88 21.77 8.91
CA VAL A 96 18.49 20.38 9.14
C VAL A 96 19.13 19.54 8.05
N ASP A 97 19.78 18.46 8.44
CA ASP A 97 20.23 17.45 7.49
C ASP A 97 19.02 16.70 6.93
N VAL A 98 18.58 17.12 5.74
CA VAL A 98 17.46 16.52 5.00
C VAL A 98 17.76 15.10 4.51
N THR A 99 19.00 14.62 4.66
CA THR A 99 19.40 13.25 4.31
C THR A 99 19.26 12.28 5.48
N LEU A 100 19.07 12.77 6.71
CA LEU A 100 18.80 11.90 7.86
C LEU A 100 17.51 11.12 7.62
N PRO A 101 17.55 9.77 7.73
CA PRO A 101 16.33 8.97 7.70
C PRO A 101 15.35 9.47 8.76
N GLY A 102 14.14 9.80 8.32
CA GLY A 102 13.06 10.14 9.23
C GLY A 102 12.65 8.94 10.09
N THR A 103 11.90 9.20 11.15
CA THR A 103 11.28 8.14 11.95
C THR A 103 10.09 7.56 11.17
N SER A 104 10.32 6.49 10.42
CA SER A 104 9.26 5.76 9.72
C SER A 104 8.69 4.66 10.62
N PRO A 105 7.36 4.48 10.65
CA PRO A 105 6.77 3.31 11.29
C PRO A 105 7.14 2.03 10.51
N ASP A 106 7.25 0.91 11.22
CA ASP A 106 7.34 -0.40 10.56
C ASP A 106 6.04 -0.66 9.79
N VAL A 107 6.14 -0.78 8.47
CA VAL A 107 5.01 -1.16 7.61
C VAL A 107 4.96 -2.68 7.56
N GLY A 108 3.81 -3.26 7.94
CA GLY A 108 3.60 -4.70 7.81
C GLY A 108 3.48 -5.11 6.35
N ALA A 109 3.60 -6.42 6.10
CA ALA A 109 3.51 -6.96 4.76
C ALA A 109 2.67 -8.23 4.71
N LEU A 110 2.22 -8.56 3.50
CA LEU A 110 1.44 -9.77 3.26
C LEU A 110 2.35 -10.98 3.23
N HIS A 111 1.85 -12.10 3.74
CA HIS A 111 2.52 -13.38 3.59
C HIS A 111 2.72 -13.71 2.09
N PRO A 112 3.86 -14.30 1.68
CA PRO A 112 4.14 -14.63 0.28
C PRO A 112 3.04 -15.47 -0.38
N LEU A 113 2.46 -16.43 0.36
CA LEU A 113 1.34 -17.24 -0.14
C LEU A 113 0.10 -16.40 -0.40
N THR A 114 -0.23 -15.44 0.48
CA THR A 114 -1.34 -14.50 0.26
C THR A 114 -1.11 -13.61 -0.95
N LYS A 115 0.13 -13.17 -1.21
CA LYS A 115 0.46 -12.40 -2.42
C LYS A 115 0.20 -13.22 -3.68
N ILE A 116 0.66 -14.47 -3.70
CA ILE A 116 0.44 -15.38 -4.83
C ILE A 116 -1.05 -15.66 -4.98
N GLU A 117 -1.75 -16.12 -3.94
CA GLU A 117 -3.18 -16.39 -3.95
C GLU A 117 -3.99 -15.22 -4.52
N ARG A 118 -3.77 -14.00 -4.00
CA ARG A 118 -4.44 -12.79 -4.52
C ARG A 118 -4.14 -12.53 -5.99
N HIS A 119 -2.92 -12.82 -6.44
CA HIS A 119 -2.56 -12.69 -7.85
C HIS A 119 -3.28 -13.75 -8.70
N LEU A 120 -3.27 -15.01 -8.27
CA LEU A 120 -3.96 -16.13 -8.94
C LEU A 120 -5.46 -15.83 -9.08
N VAL A 121 -6.10 -15.43 -7.99
CA VAL A 121 -7.51 -15.03 -7.95
C VAL A 121 -7.79 -13.87 -8.90
N ARG A 122 -6.93 -12.84 -8.92
CA ARG A 122 -7.12 -11.69 -9.83
C ARG A 122 -7.07 -12.09 -11.30
N VAL A 123 -6.16 -12.99 -11.67
CA VAL A 123 -6.06 -13.49 -13.05
C VAL A 123 -7.28 -14.32 -13.42
N LEU A 124 -7.76 -15.19 -12.54
CA LEU A 124 -8.97 -15.98 -12.81
C LEU A 124 -10.23 -15.09 -12.87
N ALA A 125 -10.32 -14.09 -11.99
CA ALA A 125 -11.42 -13.12 -12.01
C ALA A 125 -11.48 -12.33 -13.33
N SER A 126 -10.35 -11.98 -13.94
CA SER A 126 -10.35 -11.31 -15.25
C SER A 126 -10.81 -12.23 -16.40
N LEU A 127 -10.81 -13.55 -16.19
CA LEU A 127 -11.37 -14.56 -17.09
C LEU A 127 -12.85 -14.87 -16.77
N GLY A 128 -13.44 -14.17 -15.80
CA GLY A 128 -14.84 -14.33 -15.40
C GLY A 128 -15.09 -15.46 -14.39
N PHE A 129 -14.07 -15.89 -13.65
CA PHE A 129 -14.26 -16.81 -12.53
C PHE A 129 -14.62 -16.05 -11.26
N GLU A 130 -15.66 -16.49 -10.56
CA GLU A 130 -16.04 -15.99 -9.25
C GLU A 130 -15.30 -16.75 -8.14
N VAL A 131 -14.94 -16.05 -7.06
CA VAL A 131 -14.27 -16.71 -5.93
C VAL A 131 -15.31 -17.34 -5.03
N THR A 132 -15.14 -18.62 -4.73
CA THR A 132 -15.98 -19.39 -3.81
C THR A 132 -15.14 -20.03 -2.72
N GLU A 133 -15.67 -20.05 -1.50
CA GLU A 133 -15.02 -20.68 -0.35
C GLU A 133 -15.93 -21.77 0.23
N GLY A 134 -15.33 -22.71 0.95
CA GLY A 134 -16.06 -23.76 1.66
C GLY A 134 -15.29 -24.23 2.89
N PRO A 135 -15.92 -25.09 3.70
CA PRO A 135 -15.36 -25.51 4.98
C PRO A 135 -14.07 -26.34 4.79
N GLU A 136 -13.20 -26.32 5.81
CA GLU A 136 -11.98 -27.14 5.84
C GLU A 136 -12.24 -28.55 6.39
N ILE A 137 -13.27 -28.69 7.23
CA ILE A 137 -13.80 -29.98 7.69
C ILE A 137 -14.95 -30.35 6.76
N GLU A 138 -14.83 -31.50 6.11
CA GLU A 138 -15.77 -31.97 5.11
C GLU A 138 -16.32 -33.35 5.47
N ASP A 139 -17.45 -33.69 4.86
CA ASP A 139 -17.96 -35.06 4.88
C ASP A 139 -17.38 -35.88 3.72
N GLU A 140 -17.57 -37.21 3.78
CA GLU A 140 -17.03 -38.11 2.76
C GLU A 140 -17.74 -37.98 1.40
N PHE A 141 -18.99 -37.48 1.38
CA PHE A 141 -19.73 -37.29 0.15
C PHE A 141 -19.09 -36.22 -0.72
N HIS A 142 -18.86 -35.02 -0.17
CA HIS A 142 -18.29 -33.90 -0.92
C HIS A 142 -16.80 -34.10 -1.23
N ASN A 143 -16.04 -34.76 -0.34
CA ASN A 143 -14.60 -34.96 -0.55
C ASN A 143 -14.28 -36.11 -1.50
N PHE A 144 -15.18 -37.09 -1.65
CA PHE A 144 -14.93 -38.31 -2.42
C PHE A 144 -16.10 -38.76 -3.30
N GLU A 145 -17.26 -39.08 -2.72
CA GLU A 145 -18.30 -39.84 -3.44
C GLU A 145 -18.88 -39.06 -4.62
N ALA A 146 -19.18 -37.78 -4.40
CA ALA A 146 -19.64 -36.87 -5.45
C ALA A 146 -18.59 -36.65 -6.55
N LEU A 147 -17.31 -36.87 -6.23
CA LEU A 147 -16.15 -36.80 -7.12
C LEU A 147 -15.80 -38.15 -7.75
N ASN A 148 -16.77 -39.07 -7.82
CA ASN A 148 -16.60 -40.40 -8.43
C ASN A 148 -15.51 -41.25 -7.75
N ILE A 149 -15.31 -41.08 -6.43
CA ILE A 149 -14.36 -41.84 -5.62
C ILE A 149 -15.16 -42.78 -4.68
N PRO A 150 -15.42 -44.03 -5.08
CA PRO A 150 -16.19 -44.98 -4.27
C PRO A 150 -15.44 -45.42 -3.01
N GLY A 151 -16.16 -46.00 -2.04
CA GLY A 151 -15.61 -46.39 -0.73
C GLY A 151 -14.39 -47.31 -0.75
N HIS A 152 -14.24 -48.13 -1.79
CA HIS A 152 -13.10 -49.04 -1.96
C HIS A 152 -11.92 -48.44 -2.73
N HIS A 153 -12.00 -47.15 -3.11
CA HIS A 153 -10.96 -46.50 -3.90
C HIS A 153 -9.74 -46.16 -3.03
N PRO A 154 -8.50 -46.40 -3.49
CA PRO A 154 -7.28 -46.13 -2.70
C PRO A 154 -7.17 -44.69 -2.18
N ALA A 155 -7.70 -43.70 -2.91
CA ALA A 155 -7.71 -42.30 -2.47
C ALA A 155 -8.48 -42.03 -1.16
N ARG A 156 -9.27 -42.99 -0.66
CA ARG A 156 -9.97 -42.90 0.64
C ARG A 156 -9.21 -43.55 1.79
N ASP A 157 -8.05 -44.17 1.55
CA ASP A 157 -7.28 -44.83 2.60
C ASP A 157 -6.99 -43.88 3.77
N GLU A 158 -7.01 -44.41 5.00
CA GLU A 158 -6.68 -43.67 6.21
C GLU A 158 -5.21 -43.20 6.20
N SER A 159 -4.35 -43.83 5.41
CA SER A 159 -2.97 -43.38 5.17
C SER A 159 -2.89 -42.14 4.29
N GLU A 160 -3.95 -41.76 3.59
CA GLU A 160 -3.97 -40.65 2.63
C GLU A 160 -4.79 -39.44 3.12
N ASN A 161 -5.54 -39.57 4.22
CA ASN A 161 -6.46 -38.53 4.69
C ASN A 161 -6.54 -38.43 6.22
N PHE A 162 -6.80 -37.22 6.73
CA PHE A 162 -7.02 -36.99 8.16
C PHE A 162 -8.50 -37.12 8.56
N TYR A 163 -8.91 -38.32 8.93
CA TYR A 163 -10.26 -38.58 9.47
C TYR A 163 -10.41 -38.10 10.91
N LEU A 164 -11.58 -37.53 11.24
CA LEU A 164 -11.91 -37.07 12.58
C LEU A 164 -12.47 -38.23 13.42
N ARG A 165 -11.71 -38.65 14.44
CA ARG A 165 -12.11 -39.77 15.30
C ARG A 165 -13.48 -39.52 15.94
N GLY A 166 -14.41 -40.46 15.71
CA GLY A 166 -15.75 -40.44 16.29
C GLY A 166 -16.76 -39.55 15.54
N LEU A 167 -16.38 -38.99 14.39
CA LEU A 167 -17.25 -38.21 13.51
C LEU A 167 -17.18 -38.76 12.08
N PRO A 168 -18.27 -38.68 11.30
CA PRO A 168 -18.26 -39.06 9.88
C PRO A 168 -17.66 -37.94 8.99
N HIS A 169 -16.56 -37.34 9.43
CA HIS A 169 -15.96 -36.16 8.80
C HIS A 169 -14.44 -36.31 8.73
N LEU A 170 -13.81 -35.54 7.85
CA LEU A 170 -12.37 -35.46 7.66
C LEU A 170 -11.92 -34.01 7.43
N LEU A 171 -10.62 -33.75 7.54
CA LEU A 171 -10.05 -32.55 6.93
C LEU A 171 -10.00 -32.77 5.42
N ARG A 172 -10.48 -31.80 4.64
CA ARG A 172 -10.52 -31.94 3.17
C ARG A 172 -9.13 -32.12 2.58
N SER A 173 -9.00 -33.04 1.62
CA SER A 173 -7.74 -33.31 0.91
C SER A 173 -7.58 -32.51 -0.39
N GLN A 174 -8.65 -31.82 -0.79
CA GLN A 174 -8.78 -31.02 -2.02
C GLN A 174 -9.88 -29.96 -1.86
N THR A 175 -9.82 -28.87 -2.63
CA THR A 175 -10.88 -27.86 -2.67
C THR A 175 -11.97 -28.19 -3.71
N SER A 176 -11.89 -29.36 -4.35
CA SER A 176 -12.95 -29.94 -5.21
C SER A 176 -14.30 -30.04 -4.49
N THR A 177 -14.27 -30.14 -3.16
CA THR A 177 -15.45 -30.08 -2.28
C THR A 177 -16.29 -28.83 -2.51
N VAL A 178 -15.63 -27.68 -2.72
CA VAL A 178 -16.28 -26.39 -3.03
C VAL A 178 -16.93 -26.42 -4.41
N GLN A 179 -16.32 -27.13 -5.37
CA GLN A 179 -16.89 -27.29 -6.72
C GLN A 179 -18.21 -28.07 -6.68
N ILE A 180 -18.25 -29.19 -5.94
CA ILE A 180 -19.48 -29.98 -5.73
C ILE A 180 -20.57 -29.10 -5.11
N ARG A 181 -20.27 -28.44 -3.99
CA ARG A 181 -21.23 -27.56 -3.29
C ARG A 181 -21.74 -26.43 -4.18
N THR A 182 -20.87 -25.89 -5.03
CA THR A 182 -21.25 -24.83 -5.98
C THR A 182 -22.24 -25.34 -7.02
N MET A 183 -21.99 -26.54 -7.58
CA MET A 183 -22.87 -27.17 -8.57
C MET A 183 -24.21 -27.61 -7.97
N GLU A 184 -24.25 -28.00 -6.68
CA GLU A 184 -25.51 -28.29 -5.99
C GLU A 184 -26.34 -27.03 -5.73
N ALA A 185 -25.67 -25.92 -5.39
CA ALA A 185 -26.35 -24.69 -5.01
C ALA A 185 -26.78 -23.83 -6.20
N ASN A 186 -26.12 -23.97 -7.36
CA ASN A 186 -26.32 -23.11 -8.51
C ASN A 186 -26.48 -23.93 -9.80
N PRO A 187 -27.47 -23.61 -10.65
CA PRO A 187 -27.54 -24.21 -11.97
C PRO A 187 -26.43 -23.66 -12.89
N PRO A 188 -25.92 -24.44 -13.86
CA PRO A 188 -25.04 -23.94 -14.92
C PRO A 188 -25.67 -22.79 -15.74
N PRO A 189 -24.85 -21.89 -16.35
CA PRO A 189 -23.38 -21.94 -16.43
C PRO A 189 -22.68 -21.50 -15.13
N ILE A 190 -21.54 -22.13 -14.83
CA ILE A 190 -20.73 -21.89 -13.61
C ILE A 190 -19.30 -21.60 -14.02
N ARG A 191 -18.69 -20.56 -13.45
CA ARG A 191 -17.23 -20.35 -13.49
C ARG A 191 -16.76 -19.89 -12.13
N VAL A 192 -16.11 -20.78 -11.38
CA VAL A 192 -15.68 -20.49 -10.01
C VAL A 192 -14.26 -20.94 -9.75
N CYS A 193 -13.56 -20.23 -8.88
CA CYS A 193 -12.29 -20.66 -8.32
C CYS A 193 -12.35 -20.73 -6.79
N ALA A 194 -11.73 -21.77 -6.24
CA ALA A 194 -11.76 -22.12 -4.84
C ALA A 194 -10.33 -22.18 -4.28
N PRO A 195 -9.76 -21.03 -3.87
CA PRO A 195 -8.55 -21.01 -3.07
C PRO A 195 -8.84 -21.54 -1.67
N GLY A 196 -7.93 -22.31 -1.09
CA GLY A 196 -8.10 -22.76 0.29
C GLY A 196 -7.04 -23.74 0.77
N ARG A 197 -7.01 -23.94 2.09
CA ARG A 197 -6.16 -24.95 2.73
C ARG A 197 -6.67 -26.35 2.48
N VAL A 198 -5.76 -27.28 2.31
CA VAL A 198 -6.01 -28.72 2.19
C VAL A 198 -5.02 -29.47 3.06
N PHE A 199 -5.39 -30.69 3.44
CA PHE A 199 -4.67 -31.46 4.45
C PHE A 199 -4.41 -32.87 3.94
N ARG A 200 -3.16 -33.31 4.04
CA ARG A 200 -2.72 -34.67 3.67
C ARG A 200 -1.72 -35.17 4.69
N PRO A 201 -1.73 -36.45 5.09
CA PRO A 201 -0.79 -37.00 6.06
C PRO A 201 0.60 -37.27 5.46
N ASP A 202 1.07 -36.36 4.59
CA ASP A 202 2.38 -36.45 3.97
C ASP A 202 3.48 -36.24 5.00
N THR A 203 4.60 -36.96 4.81
CA THR A 203 5.80 -36.73 5.62
C THR A 203 6.35 -35.36 5.31
N VAL A 204 6.51 -34.53 6.35
CA VAL A 204 7.03 -33.16 6.20
C VAL A 204 8.48 -33.17 5.75
N ASP A 205 8.75 -32.64 4.57
CA ASP A 205 10.07 -32.51 3.97
C ASP A 205 10.21 -31.16 3.24
N ALA A 206 11.20 -31.02 2.35
CA ALA A 206 11.44 -29.76 1.64
C ALA A 206 10.38 -29.43 0.58
N THR A 207 9.58 -30.41 0.15
CA THR A 207 8.58 -30.28 -0.93
C THR A 207 7.16 -30.64 -0.51
N HIS A 208 6.97 -31.31 0.63
CA HIS A 208 5.68 -31.74 1.16
C HIS A 208 5.45 -31.20 2.57
N HIS A 209 4.20 -30.86 2.86
CA HIS A 209 3.74 -30.42 4.16
C HIS A 209 2.33 -30.95 4.40
N TYR A 210 1.98 -31.26 5.66
CA TYR A 210 0.68 -31.87 5.97
C TYR A 210 -0.52 -30.94 5.78
N MET A 211 -0.24 -29.64 5.66
CA MET A 211 -1.19 -28.58 5.34
C MET A 211 -0.54 -27.67 4.32
N PHE A 212 -1.22 -27.42 3.21
CA PHE A 212 -0.80 -26.52 2.16
C PHE A 212 -2.03 -25.88 1.51
N HIS A 213 -1.84 -25.00 0.53
CA HIS A 213 -2.93 -24.28 -0.12
C HIS A 213 -3.06 -24.71 -1.58
N GLN A 214 -4.29 -24.91 -2.02
CA GLN A 214 -4.63 -25.11 -3.42
C GLN A 214 -5.48 -23.96 -3.92
N VAL A 215 -5.38 -23.70 -5.21
CA VAL A 215 -6.44 -23.02 -5.96
C VAL A 215 -6.97 -23.99 -6.98
N GLU A 216 -8.26 -24.24 -6.92
CA GLU A 216 -8.96 -25.02 -7.92
C GLU A 216 -9.90 -24.14 -8.73
N GLY A 217 -10.12 -24.47 -9.99
CA GLY A 217 -11.04 -23.77 -10.87
C GLY A 217 -11.98 -24.77 -11.53
N LEU A 218 -13.25 -24.39 -11.66
CA LEU A 218 -14.30 -25.12 -12.35
C LEU A 218 -14.96 -24.19 -13.37
N ALA A 219 -15.10 -24.63 -14.62
CA ALA A 219 -15.92 -23.98 -15.62
C ALA A 219 -16.90 -24.99 -16.23
N VAL A 220 -18.19 -24.70 -16.18
CA VAL A 220 -19.28 -25.52 -16.74
C VAL A 220 -20.17 -24.63 -17.61
N ASP A 221 -20.31 -25.01 -18.88
CA ASP A 221 -21.17 -24.33 -19.85
C ASP A 221 -21.44 -25.28 -21.03
N ARG A 222 -22.34 -24.92 -21.94
CA ARG A 222 -22.59 -25.73 -23.13
C ARG A 222 -21.41 -25.63 -24.10
N GLY A 223 -20.84 -26.78 -24.46
CA GLY A 223 -19.79 -26.87 -25.48
C GLY A 223 -18.39 -26.48 -25.03
N ILE A 224 -18.11 -26.46 -23.72
CA ILE A 224 -16.74 -26.39 -23.19
C ILE A 224 -15.94 -27.62 -23.64
N THR A 225 -14.71 -27.39 -24.08
CA THR A 225 -13.79 -28.41 -24.59
C THR A 225 -12.44 -28.38 -23.85
N MET A 226 -11.62 -29.42 -24.07
CA MET A 226 -10.24 -29.48 -23.58
C MET A 226 -9.36 -28.34 -24.14
N ALA A 227 -9.74 -27.77 -25.30
CA ALA A 227 -9.04 -26.62 -25.87
C ALA A 227 -9.26 -25.36 -25.01
N ASP A 228 -10.46 -25.19 -24.44
CA ASP A 228 -10.78 -24.09 -23.54
C ASP A 228 -10.00 -24.21 -22.24
N LEU A 229 -9.90 -25.41 -21.67
CA LEU A 229 -9.05 -25.70 -20.51
C LEU A 229 -7.58 -25.34 -20.78
N LYS A 230 -7.01 -25.87 -21.87
CA LYS A 230 -5.62 -25.62 -22.22
C LYS A 230 -5.36 -24.13 -22.44
N THR A 231 -6.28 -23.43 -23.08
CA THR A 231 -6.16 -21.99 -23.35
C THR A 231 -6.26 -21.18 -22.07
N THR A 232 -7.19 -21.51 -21.19
CA THR A 232 -7.35 -20.90 -19.86
C THR A 232 -6.07 -21.03 -19.05
N LEU A 233 -5.51 -22.25 -18.94
CA LEU A 233 -4.25 -22.48 -18.24
C LEU A 233 -3.07 -21.73 -18.88
N LEU A 234 -3.00 -21.67 -20.21
CA LEU A 234 -1.92 -20.96 -20.90
C LEU A 234 -1.97 -19.45 -20.60
N ILE A 235 -3.16 -18.84 -20.68
CA ILE A 235 -3.36 -17.42 -20.35
C ILE A 235 -3.01 -17.18 -18.88
N PHE A 236 -3.46 -18.07 -18.00
CA PHE A 236 -3.19 -17.99 -16.56
C PHE A 236 -1.69 -18.01 -16.25
N PHE A 237 -0.92 -18.97 -16.79
CA PHE A 237 0.51 -19.04 -16.53
C PHE A 237 1.29 -17.90 -17.18
N LYS A 238 0.89 -17.43 -18.37
CA LYS A 238 1.51 -16.26 -19.00
C LYS A 238 1.30 -14.99 -18.19
N ALA A 239 0.11 -14.80 -17.62
CA ALA A 239 -0.17 -13.66 -16.76
C ALA A 239 0.69 -13.66 -15.48
N LEU A 240 1.01 -14.84 -14.94
CA LEU A 240 1.81 -14.97 -13.72
C LEU A 240 3.31 -14.83 -13.94
N PHE A 241 3.82 -15.41 -15.03
CA PHE A 241 5.25 -15.64 -15.23
C PHE A 241 5.82 -14.99 -16.51
N GLY A 242 4.98 -14.31 -17.29
CA GLY A 242 5.36 -13.68 -18.56
C GLY A 242 5.20 -14.61 -19.77
N ASP A 243 5.46 -14.08 -20.97
CA ASP A 243 5.16 -14.76 -22.24
C ASP A 243 6.05 -15.97 -22.57
N ASP A 244 7.21 -16.08 -21.91
CA ASP A 244 8.22 -17.12 -22.18
C ASP A 244 7.89 -18.50 -21.56
N VAL A 245 6.73 -18.63 -20.89
CA VAL A 245 6.32 -19.92 -20.31
C VAL A 245 5.75 -20.88 -21.35
N GLY A 246 6.16 -22.14 -21.24
CA GLY A 246 5.57 -23.24 -21.99
C GLY A 246 4.57 -24.01 -21.15
N LEU A 247 3.45 -24.43 -21.75
CA LEU A 247 2.46 -25.31 -21.12
C LEU A 247 2.47 -26.68 -21.81
N ARG A 248 2.56 -27.75 -21.01
CA ARG A 248 2.41 -29.13 -21.47
C ARG A 248 1.35 -29.84 -20.63
N LEU A 249 0.37 -30.43 -21.30
CA LEU A 249 -0.61 -31.32 -20.68
C LEU A 249 -0.17 -32.75 -20.95
N ARG A 250 0.19 -33.49 -19.91
CA ARG A 250 0.52 -34.91 -19.99
C ARG A 250 -0.70 -35.74 -19.58
N PRO A 251 -1.12 -36.76 -20.34
CA PRO A 251 -2.20 -37.64 -19.91
C PRO A 251 -1.93 -38.19 -18.52
N SER A 252 -2.95 -38.15 -17.66
CA SER A 252 -2.92 -38.69 -16.30
C SER A 252 -4.32 -39.25 -15.97
N PHE A 253 -4.58 -39.56 -14.71
CA PHE A 253 -5.85 -40.10 -14.26
C PHE A 253 -6.31 -39.43 -12.96
N PHE A 254 -7.52 -38.87 -12.98
CA PHE A 254 -8.25 -38.44 -11.79
C PHE A 254 -9.68 -38.97 -11.90
N PRO A 255 -10.26 -39.61 -10.86
CA PRO A 255 -11.59 -40.23 -10.96
C PRO A 255 -12.72 -39.26 -11.36
N PHE A 256 -12.56 -37.98 -11.07
CA PHE A 256 -13.53 -36.91 -11.33
C PHE A 256 -13.33 -36.21 -12.68
N THR A 257 -12.36 -36.62 -13.51
CA THR A 257 -12.17 -36.05 -14.85
C THR A 257 -11.86 -37.09 -15.93
N GLU A 258 -12.44 -36.94 -17.11
CA GLU A 258 -12.14 -37.75 -18.29
C GLU A 258 -12.40 -36.95 -19.59
N PRO A 259 -11.37 -36.66 -20.43
CA PRO A 259 -9.96 -36.98 -20.23
C PRO A 259 -9.27 -36.16 -19.13
N SER A 260 -8.33 -36.80 -18.46
CA SER A 260 -7.47 -36.24 -17.40
C SER A 260 -6.06 -35.88 -17.89
N ALA A 261 -5.45 -34.84 -17.32
CA ALA A 261 -4.07 -34.45 -17.60
C ALA A 261 -3.35 -33.77 -16.42
N GLU A 262 -2.05 -34.01 -16.28
CA GLU A 262 -1.14 -33.22 -15.46
C GLU A 262 -0.66 -31.98 -16.20
N VAL A 263 -0.52 -30.89 -15.45
CA VAL A 263 -0.11 -29.57 -15.91
C VAL A 263 1.37 -29.37 -15.61
N ASP A 264 2.21 -29.41 -16.64
CA ASP A 264 3.61 -29.01 -16.52
C ASP A 264 3.83 -27.61 -17.12
N VAL A 265 4.63 -26.80 -16.43
CA VAL A 265 5.04 -25.47 -16.88
C VAL A 265 6.54 -25.39 -17.08
N HIS A 266 6.98 -24.90 -18.23
CA HIS A 266 8.37 -24.69 -18.57
C HIS A 266 8.80 -23.27 -18.24
N PHE A 267 9.85 -23.12 -17.43
CA PHE A 267 10.37 -21.82 -16.98
C PHE A 267 11.76 -21.53 -17.57
N GLY A 268 11.87 -21.57 -18.90
CA GLY A 268 13.13 -21.32 -19.61
C GLY A 268 14.28 -22.22 -19.11
N LYS A 269 15.38 -21.62 -18.66
CA LYS A 269 16.57 -22.36 -18.17
C LYS A 269 16.31 -23.26 -16.97
N LYS A 270 15.21 -23.04 -16.24
CA LYS A 270 14.87 -23.81 -15.04
C LYS A 270 14.03 -25.08 -15.35
N GLY A 271 13.73 -25.36 -16.61
CA GLY A 271 13.08 -26.61 -17.06
C GLY A 271 11.58 -26.74 -16.77
N TRP A 272 11.05 -27.94 -17.03
CA TRP A 272 9.66 -28.34 -16.79
C TRP A 272 9.43 -28.67 -15.31
N VAL A 273 8.30 -28.19 -14.77
CA VAL A 273 7.84 -28.51 -13.41
C VAL A 273 6.35 -28.82 -13.47
N GLU A 274 5.94 -29.92 -12.86
CA GLU A 274 4.53 -30.26 -12.65
C GLU A 274 3.93 -29.31 -11.60
N ILE A 275 2.83 -28.64 -11.92
CA ILE A 275 2.18 -27.66 -11.04
C ILE A 275 0.88 -28.20 -10.42
N GLY A 276 0.24 -29.16 -11.08
CA GLY A 276 -1.00 -29.76 -10.61
C GLY A 276 -1.72 -30.57 -11.68
N GLY A 277 -3.01 -30.84 -11.45
CA GLY A 277 -3.87 -31.65 -12.30
C GLY A 277 -4.98 -30.84 -12.96
N CYS A 278 -5.52 -31.36 -14.06
CA CYS A 278 -6.67 -30.80 -14.75
C CYS A 278 -7.39 -31.87 -15.59
N GLY A 279 -8.57 -31.54 -16.09
CA GLY A 279 -9.29 -32.41 -17.03
C GLY A 279 -10.69 -31.92 -17.32
N MET A 280 -11.37 -32.63 -18.22
CA MET A 280 -12.80 -32.45 -18.46
C MET A 280 -13.58 -33.15 -17.36
N VAL A 281 -14.58 -32.51 -16.77
CA VAL A 281 -15.36 -33.07 -15.65
C VAL A 281 -16.03 -34.37 -16.09
N ASP A 282 -15.86 -35.43 -15.29
CA ASP A 282 -16.45 -36.74 -15.59
C ASP A 282 -17.99 -36.68 -15.52
N PRO A 283 -18.72 -37.28 -16.47
CA PRO A 283 -20.19 -37.30 -16.45
C PRO A 283 -20.84 -37.82 -15.16
N ASN A 284 -20.17 -38.71 -14.40
CA ASN A 284 -20.66 -39.19 -13.10
C ASN A 284 -20.66 -38.08 -12.05
N VAL A 285 -19.72 -37.14 -12.12
CA VAL A 285 -19.66 -35.99 -11.21
C VAL A 285 -20.83 -35.05 -11.50
N PHE A 286 -21.17 -34.80 -12.77
CA PHE A 286 -22.39 -34.04 -13.08
C PHE A 286 -23.66 -34.72 -12.61
N ARG A 287 -23.78 -36.04 -12.83
CA ARG A 287 -24.92 -36.82 -12.36
C ARG A 287 -25.07 -36.82 -10.84
N SER A 288 -23.97 -36.80 -10.07
CA SER A 288 -24.01 -36.81 -8.60
C SER A 288 -24.62 -35.53 -8.01
N VAL A 289 -24.54 -34.41 -8.75
CA VAL A 289 -25.07 -33.10 -8.36
C VAL A 289 -26.27 -32.66 -9.21
N GLY A 290 -26.86 -33.56 -10.00
CA GLY A 290 -28.08 -33.28 -10.76
C GLY A 290 -27.91 -32.43 -12.03
N ILE A 291 -26.69 -32.34 -12.57
CA ILE A 291 -26.41 -31.69 -13.87
C ILE A 291 -26.47 -32.76 -14.98
N ASP A 292 -27.15 -32.45 -16.09
CA ASP A 292 -27.24 -33.34 -17.25
C ASP A 292 -25.95 -33.27 -18.11
N PRO A 293 -25.13 -34.35 -18.16
CA PRO A 293 -23.90 -34.36 -18.94
C PRO A 293 -24.11 -34.45 -20.46
N ASP A 294 -25.32 -34.73 -20.94
CA ASP A 294 -25.63 -34.67 -22.37
C ASP A 294 -25.86 -33.21 -22.83
N GLU A 295 -26.22 -32.32 -21.91
CA GLU A 295 -26.41 -30.88 -22.17
C GLU A 295 -25.17 -30.04 -21.80
N TRP A 296 -24.55 -30.35 -20.66
CA TRP A 296 -23.49 -29.52 -20.07
C TRP A 296 -22.14 -30.21 -20.13
N THR A 297 -21.11 -29.44 -20.45
CA THR A 297 -19.72 -29.89 -20.36
C THR A 297 -18.94 -28.92 -19.48
N GLY A 298 -17.77 -29.35 -19.00
CA GLY A 298 -16.94 -28.49 -18.19
C GLY A 298 -15.55 -29.02 -18.01
N PHE A 299 -14.66 -28.16 -17.54
CA PHE A 299 -13.33 -28.54 -17.11
C PHE A 299 -13.08 -28.11 -15.68
N ALA A 300 -12.17 -28.82 -15.02
CA ALA A 300 -11.61 -28.43 -13.74
C ALA A 300 -10.08 -28.47 -13.77
N PHE A 301 -9.45 -27.71 -12.89
CA PHE A 301 -8.01 -27.77 -12.63
C PHE A 301 -7.72 -27.49 -11.16
N GLY A 302 -6.61 -28.01 -10.65
CA GLY A 302 -6.16 -27.77 -9.29
C GLY A 302 -4.65 -27.60 -9.22
N LEU A 303 -4.22 -26.48 -8.64
CA LEU A 303 -2.82 -26.04 -8.60
C LEU A 303 -2.37 -25.78 -7.17
N GLY A 304 -1.17 -26.25 -6.81
CA GLY A 304 -0.57 -25.97 -5.49
C GLY A 304 0.01 -24.55 -5.42
N ILE A 305 -0.45 -23.75 -4.45
CA ILE A 305 -0.01 -22.35 -4.29
C ILE A 305 1.44 -22.29 -3.82
N GLU A 306 1.85 -23.16 -2.89
CA GLU A 306 3.22 -23.22 -2.39
C GLU A 306 4.20 -23.54 -3.51
N ARG A 307 3.87 -24.49 -4.40
CA ARG A 307 4.75 -24.86 -5.52
C ARG A 307 4.96 -23.67 -6.48
N LEU A 308 3.92 -22.87 -6.71
CA LEU A 308 4.00 -21.63 -7.48
C LEU A 308 4.84 -20.57 -6.75
N ALA A 309 4.62 -20.39 -5.45
CA ALA A 309 5.36 -19.43 -4.63
C ALA A 309 6.85 -19.77 -4.54
N MET A 310 7.20 -21.03 -4.28
CA MET A 310 8.58 -21.53 -4.30
C MET A 310 9.25 -21.22 -5.62
N ARG A 311 8.53 -21.37 -6.74
CA ARG A 311 9.06 -21.09 -8.05
C ARG A 311 9.27 -19.61 -8.31
N GLN A 312 8.27 -18.79 -7.96
CA GLN A 312 8.29 -17.33 -8.16
C GLN A 312 9.39 -16.67 -7.34
N PHE A 313 9.51 -17.06 -6.07
CA PHE A 313 10.41 -16.43 -5.10
C PHE A 313 11.73 -17.19 -4.90
N ALA A 314 11.94 -18.29 -5.65
CA ALA A 314 13.10 -19.17 -5.52
C ALA A 314 13.30 -19.71 -4.08
N VAL A 315 12.20 -20.03 -3.40
CA VAL A 315 12.24 -20.61 -2.05
C VAL A 315 12.54 -22.11 -2.18
N PRO A 316 13.60 -22.62 -1.53
CA PRO A 316 14.04 -24.00 -1.71
C PRO A 316 13.24 -25.01 -0.88
N ASP A 317 12.50 -24.54 0.13
CA ASP A 317 11.88 -25.38 1.15
C ASP A 317 10.46 -24.88 1.49
N ILE A 318 9.46 -25.75 1.34
CA ILE A 318 8.06 -25.43 1.63
C ILE A 318 7.85 -25.03 3.10
N ARG A 319 8.65 -25.56 4.03
CA ARG A 319 8.49 -25.36 5.48
C ARG A 319 8.72 -23.91 5.89
N TYR A 320 9.48 -23.15 5.11
CA TYR A 320 9.74 -21.73 5.39
C TYR A 320 8.45 -20.90 5.40
N PHE A 321 7.40 -21.33 4.69
CA PHE A 321 6.11 -20.66 4.71
C PHE A 321 5.31 -20.87 6.00
N THR A 322 5.56 -21.94 6.76
CA THR A 322 4.82 -22.25 8.00
C THR A 322 5.62 -21.97 9.26
N GLU A 323 6.96 -21.91 9.16
CA GLU A 323 7.85 -21.47 10.25
C GLU A 323 7.64 -20.00 10.63
N ASN A 324 7.16 -19.18 9.69
CA ASN A 324 6.87 -17.75 9.89
C ASN A 324 8.06 -16.94 10.42
N ASP A 325 9.28 -17.25 9.95
CA ASP A 325 10.48 -16.48 10.31
C ASP A 325 10.42 -15.06 9.72
N VAL A 326 10.45 -14.05 10.59
CA VAL A 326 10.36 -12.63 10.19
C VAL A 326 11.46 -12.23 9.21
N ARG A 327 12.66 -12.81 9.29
CA ARG A 327 13.77 -12.52 8.38
C ARG A 327 13.51 -13.08 6.98
N PHE A 328 12.84 -14.23 6.89
CA PHE A 328 12.41 -14.79 5.62
C PHE A 328 11.28 -13.95 5.02
N LEU A 329 10.25 -13.63 5.81
CA LEU A 329 9.10 -12.86 5.34
C LEU A 329 9.52 -11.47 4.81
N LYS A 330 10.40 -10.76 5.53
CA LYS A 330 10.92 -9.45 5.11
C LYS A 330 11.69 -9.45 3.79
N GLN A 331 12.27 -10.59 3.37
CA GLN A 331 12.98 -10.69 2.08
C GLN A 331 12.02 -10.77 0.90
N LEU A 332 10.76 -11.12 1.16
CA LEU A 332 9.73 -11.36 0.15
C LEU A 332 8.69 -10.24 0.14
N ASP A 333 8.98 -9.13 0.81
CA ASP A 333 8.16 -7.92 0.88
C ASP A 333 8.07 -7.17 -0.44
#